data_AF-A0A9N9FF72-F1
#
_entry.id   AF-A0A9N9FF72-F1
#
_cell.length_a   1.000
_cell.length_b   1.000
_cell.length_c   1.000
_cell.angle_alpha   90.00
_cell.angle_beta   90.00
_cell.angle_gamma   90.00
#
_symmetry.space_group_name_H-M   'P 1'
#
loop_
_entity.id
_entity.type
_entity.pdbx_description
1 polymer ?
#
loop_
_entity_poly.entity_id
_entity_poly.type
_entity_poly.pdbx_seq_one_letter_code
_entity_poly.pdbx_strand_id
1 'polypeptide(L)'
;MTAVPDESYQNIFHIRDHFTRFSYAKPSQSKSAKNAAMCLFNFCMIYGPPAVLHSDNRKEFVGKIVQEILNIWTNIKIVHGRPRNPRCQGLIEKGNNILQTKLGS
;
A
#
# COMPACT_ATOMS: atom_id res chain seq x y z
N MET A 1 0.38 -20.35 -17.98
CA MET A 1 -0.60 -19.33 -17.53
C MET A 1 0.02 -18.01 -17.89
N THR A 2 -0.56 -17.31 -18.86
CA THR A 2 -0.16 -15.95 -19.19
C THR A 2 -1.21 -14.99 -18.65
N ALA A 3 -0.78 -14.04 -17.85
CA ALA A 3 -1.61 -13.04 -17.23
C ALA A 3 -2.14 -12.11 -18.32
N VAL A 4 -3.46 -12.04 -18.43
CA VAL A 4 -4.12 -11.15 -19.36
C VAL A 4 -4.20 -9.77 -18.70
N PRO A 5 -3.75 -8.69 -19.36
CA PRO A 5 -3.90 -7.34 -18.84
C PRO A 5 -5.38 -7.02 -18.60
N ASP A 6 -5.73 -6.66 -17.37
CA ASP A 6 -7.04 -6.12 -17.06
C ASP A 6 -7.02 -4.62 -17.40
N GLU A 7 -7.57 -4.28 -18.57
CA GLU A 7 -7.56 -2.92 -19.13
C GLU A 7 -8.13 -1.87 -18.16
N SER A 8 -8.97 -2.31 -17.22
CA SER A 8 -9.61 -1.44 -16.24
C SER A 8 -8.75 -1.15 -15.00
N TYR A 9 -7.75 -1.99 -14.68
CA TYR A 9 -6.92 -1.86 -13.46
C TYR A 9 -5.42 -1.71 -13.78
N GLN A 10 -4.96 -0.46 -13.88
CA GLN A 10 -3.57 -0.14 -14.21
C GLN A 10 -2.65 -0.02 -12.99
N ASN A 11 -3.19 -0.11 -11.78
CA ASN A 11 -2.43 0.15 -10.55
C ASN A 11 -2.65 -0.97 -9.53
N ILE A 12 -1.66 -1.15 -8.67
CA ILE A 12 -1.74 -2.07 -7.54
C ILE A 12 -1.45 -1.29 -6.26
N PHE A 13 -2.37 -1.37 -5.32
CA PHE A 13 -2.11 -0.96 -3.94
C PHE A 13 -1.46 -2.13 -3.21
N HIS A 14 -0.25 -1.93 -2.70
CA HIS A 14 0.53 -2.97 -2.06
C HIS A 14 0.90 -2.57 -0.64
N ILE A 15 0.48 -3.39 0.33
CA ILE A 15 0.92 -3.34 1.72
C ILE A 15 1.84 -4.54 1.95
N ARG A 16 2.98 -4.29 2.58
CA ARG A 16 3.89 -5.35 2.98
C ARG A 16 4.22 -5.24 4.45
N ASP A 17 4.03 -6.33 5.17
CA ASP A 17 4.47 -6.42 6.55
C ASP A 17 5.99 -6.58 6.61
N HIS A 18 6.63 -5.76 7.44
CA HIS A 18 8.08 -5.73 7.56
C HIS A 18 8.66 -6.96 8.29
N PHE A 19 7.89 -7.60 9.16
CA PHE A 19 8.38 -8.73 9.94
C PHE A 19 8.18 -10.06 9.20
N THR A 20 6.92 -10.41 8.93
CA THR A 20 6.49 -11.67 8.30
C THR A 20 6.74 -11.73 6.80
N ARG A 21 6.98 -10.58 6.16
CA ARG A 21 7.04 -10.43 4.70
C ARG A 21 5.70 -10.71 4.00
N PHE A 22 4.61 -10.80 4.74
CA PHE A 22 3.26 -10.90 4.19
C PHE A 22 3.01 -9.72 3.23
N SER A 23 2.44 -10.04 2.06
CA SER A 23 2.13 -9.07 1.01
C SER A 23 0.64 -9.11 0.71
N TYR A 24 -0.01 -7.97 0.92
CA TYR A 24 -1.37 -7.71 0.50
C TYR A 24 -1.35 -6.84 -0.75
N ALA A 25 -1.91 -7.33 -1.85
CA ALA A 25 -2.01 -6.60 -3.10
C ALA A 25 -3.47 -6.49 -3.51
N LYS A 26 -3.92 -5.28 -3.87
CA LYS A 26 -5.27 -5.03 -4.39
C LYS A 26 -5.19 -4.22 -5.69
N PRO A 27 -5.83 -4.66 -6.78
CA PRO A 27 -5.89 -3.89 -8.01
C PRO A 27 -6.69 -2.59 -7.78
N SER A 28 -6.28 -1.51 -8.43
CA SER A 28 -6.96 -0.21 -8.39
C SER A 28 -6.97 0.44 -9.78
N GLN A 29 -8.13 0.99 -10.14
CA GLN A 29 -8.33 1.71 -11.40
C GLN A 29 -7.71 3.12 -11.35
N SER A 30 -7.44 3.66 -10.15
CA SER A 30 -6.83 4.99 -9.99
C SER A 30 -5.85 5.05 -8.81
N LYS A 31 -4.92 6.01 -8.88
CA LYS A 31 -4.04 6.39 -7.77
C LYS A 31 -4.66 7.50 -6.88
N SER A 32 -5.97 7.66 -6.88
CA SER A 32 -6.59 8.73 -6.08
C SER A 32 -6.43 8.44 -4.58
N ALA A 33 -6.32 9.50 -3.76
CA ALA A 33 -6.29 9.38 -2.31
C ALA A 33 -7.53 8.66 -1.77
N LYS A 34 -8.70 8.87 -2.40
CA LYS A 34 -9.95 8.15 -2.06
C LYS A 34 -9.80 6.64 -2.23
N ASN A 35 -9.27 6.19 -3.37
CA ASN A 35 -9.06 4.75 -3.60
C ASN A 35 -8.02 4.17 -2.64
N ALA A 36 -6.92 4.89 -2.39
CA ALA A 36 -5.92 4.49 -1.41
C ALA A 36 -6.51 4.35 0.01
N ALA A 37 -7.30 5.33 0.44
CA ALA A 37 -7.99 5.33 1.72
C ALA A 37 -8.96 4.14 1.85
N MET A 38 -9.76 3.87 0.81
CA MET A 38 -10.65 2.70 0.80
C MET A 38 -9.90 1.37 0.82
N CYS A 39 -8.78 1.25 0.11
CA CYS A 39 -7.95 0.04 0.16
C CYS A 39 -7.37 -0.19 1.55
N LEU A 40 -6.84 0.87 2.16
CA LEU A 40 -6.30 0.82 3.52
C LEU A 40 -7.39 0.47 4.55
N PHE A 41 -8.57 1.07 4.44
CA PHE A 41 -9.69 0.78 5.32
C PHE A 41 -10.09 -0.70 5.25
N ASN A 42 -10.25 -1.24 4.05
CA ASN A 42 -10.57 -2.65 3.85
C ASN A 42 -9.49 -3.58 4.42
N PHE A 43 -8.21 -3.22 4.26
CA PHE A 43 -7.11 -3.96 4.86
C PHE A 43 -7.23 -3.99 6.39
N CYS A 44 -7.43 -2.83 7.02
CA CYS A 44 -7.57 -2.74 8.47
C CYS A 44 -8.82 -3.47 9.00
N MET A 45 -9.90 -3.54 8.23
CA MET A 45 -11.10 -4.31 8.60
C MET A 45 -10.85 -5.82 8.64
N ILE A 46 -9.98 -6.34 7.76
CA ILE A 46 -9.70 -7.77 7.64
C ILE A 46 -8.58 -8.20 8.60
N TYR A 47 -7.51 -7.42 8.67
CA TYR A 47 -6.27 -7.80 9.37
C TYR A 47 -6.04 -7.01 10.67
N GLY A 48 -6.90 -6.04 10.96
CA GLY A 48 -6.67 -5.06 12.02
C GLY A 48 -5.74 -3.92 11.58
N PRO A 49 -5.72 -2.81 12.34
CA PRO A 49 -4.84 -1.69 12.07
C PRO A 49 -3.36 -2.06 12.34
N PRO A 50 -2.41 -1.63 11.49
CA PRO A 50 -1.00 -1.80 11.79
C PRO A 50 -0.57 -0.88 12.93
N ALA A 51 0.33 -1.34 13.80
CA ALA A 51 0.90 -0.49 14.85
C ALA A 51 1.69 0.70 14.27
N VAL A 52 2.39 0.47 13.16
CA VAL A 52 3.14 1.50 12.43
C VAL A 52 2.81 1.40 10.95
N LEU A 53 2.26 2.47 10.39
CA LEU A 53 2.06 2.61 8.95
C LEU A 53 3.20 3.42 8.35
N HIS A 54 4.06 2.78 7.57
CA HIS A 54 5.14 3.43 6.85
C HIS A 54 4.74 3.66 5.39
N SER A 55 4.50 4.91 4.99
CA SER A 55 4.17 5.29 3.61
C SER A 55 5.21 6.25 3.05
N ASP A 56 5.33 6.36 1.73
CA ASP A 56 6.04 7.49 1.14
C ASP A 56 5.19 8.77 1.17
N ASN A 57 5.81 9.90 0.80
CA ASN A 57 5.17 11.22 0.76
C ASN A 57 4.38 11.47 -0.53
N ARG A 58 3.91 10.42 -1.22
CA ARG A 58 3.11 10.62 -2.43
C ARG A 58 1.73 11.19 -2.08
N LYS A 59 1.17 11.98 -2.99
CA LYS A 59 -0.09 12.72 -2.82
C LYS A 59 -1.24 11.80 -2.42
N GLU A 60 -1.26 10.59 -2.94
CA GLU A 60 -2.27 9.58 -2.63
C GLU A 60 -2.26 9.08 -1.18
N PHE A 61 -1.14 9.16 -0.46
CA PHE A 61 -1.01 8.68 0.93
C PHE A 61 -0.97 9.79 1.98
N VAL A 62 -0.76 11.05 1.56
CA VAL A 62 -0.82 12.23 2.44
C VAL A 62 -2.15 12.97 2.38
N GLY A 63 -3.10 12.50 1.55
CA GLY A 63 -4.41 13.13 1.41
C GLY A 63 -5.22 13.14 2.71
N LYS A 64 -5.98 14.21 2.93
CA LYS A 64 -6.83 14.40 4.14
C LYS A 64 -7.71 13.19 4.44
N ILE A 65 -8.31 12.58 3.41
CA ILE A 65 -9.17 11.39 3.55
C ILE A 65 -8.42 10.16 4.11
N VAL A 66 -7.15 9.97 3.76
CA VAL A 66 -6.33 8.87 4.30
C VAL A 66 -6.06 9.13 5.78
N GLN A 67 -5.75 10.38 6.14
CA GLN A 67 -5.52 10.78 7.52
C GLN A 67 -6.79 10.64 8.38
N GLU A 68 -7.96 11.04 7.85
CA GLU A 68 -9.24 10.86 8.52
C GLU A 68 -9.56 9.38 8.79
N ILE A 69 -9.30 8.49 7.82
CA ILE A 69 -9.45 7.05 8.02
C ILE A 69 -8.50 6.52 9.08
N LEU A 70 -7.25 6.99 9.10
CA LEU A 70 -6.27 6.57 10.10
C LEU A 70 -6.64 7.05 11.51
N ASN A 71 -7.29 8.20 11.64
CA ASN A 71 -7.78 8.71 12.92
C ASN A 71 -8.91 7.87 13.53
N ILE A 72 -9.57 7.01 12.75
CA ILE A 72 -10.54 6.03 13.28
C ILE A 72 -9.82 5.03 14.22
N TRP A 73 -8.54 4.73 13.96
CA TRP A 73 -7.73 3.85 14.79
C TRP A 73 -6.72 4.65 15.61
N THR A 74 -7.02 4.83 16.89
CA THR A 74 -6.24 5.65 17.84
C THR A 74 -4.80 5.19 18.06
N ASN A 75 -4.46 3.95 17.67
CA ASN A 75 -3.17 3.32 17.95
C ASN A 75 -2.25 3.20 16.72
N ILE A 76 -2.59 3.82 15.59
CA ILE A 76 -1.71 3.79 14.40
C ILE A 76 -0.69 4.92 14.48
N LYS A 77 0.60 4.57 14.50
CA LYS A 77 1.68 5.53 14.28
C LYS A 77 1.97 5.66 12.79
N ILE A 78 1.74 6.83 12.22
CA ILE A 78 2.10 7.12 10.83
C ILE A 78 3.55 7.57 10.77
N VAL A 79 4.34 6.94 9.92
CA VAL A 79 5.71 7.35 9.61
C VAL A 79 5.79 7.58 8.12
N HIS A 80 6.14 8.79 7.73
CA HIS A 80 6.42 9.08 6.34
C HIS A 80 7.90 8.83 6.04
N GLY A 81 8.17 8.11 4.96
CA GLY A 81 9.52 7.84 4.50
C GLY A 81 10.25 9.14 4.20
N ARG A 82 11.49 9.26 4.69
CA ARG A 82 12.38 10.35 4.24
C ARG A 82 12.61 10.19 2.73
N PRO A 83 12.69 11.29 1.96
CA PRO A 83 13.10 11.23 0.56
C PRO A 83 14.44 10.48 0.46
N ARG A 84 14.47 9.37 -0.28
CA ARG A 84 15.67 8.55 -0.55
C ARG A 84 16.35 7.98 0.71
N ASN A 85 15.66 7.16 1.50
CA ASN A 85 16.31 6.23 2.43
C ASN A 85 16.17 4.77 1.94
N PRO A 86 17.14 4.27 1.14
CA PRO A 86 17.08 2.95 0.50
C PRO A 86 16.87 1.79 1.47
N ARG A 87 17.32 1.92 2.73
CA ARG A 87 17.23 0.84 3.73
C ARG A 87 15.79 0.52 4.13
N CYS A 88 14.91 1.53 4.21
CA CYS A 88 13.50 1.31 4.56
C CYS A 88 12.64 1.01 3.34
N GLN A 89 13.05 1.47 2.15
CA GLN A 89 12.29 1.31 0.90
C GLN A 89 12.62 0.01 0.15
N GLY A 90 13.81 -0.56 0.34
CA GLY A 90 14.23 -1.76 -0.41
C GLY A 90 13.34 -2.99 -0.20
N LEU A 91 12.64 -3.10 0.93
CA LEU A 91 11.72 -4.21 1.18
C LEU A 91 10.42 -4.11 0.39
N ILE A 92 9.84 -2.90 0.31
CA ILE A 92 8.63 -2.68 -0.49
C ILE A 92 8.98 -2.72 -1.99
N GLU A 93 10.14 -2.19 -2.40
CA GLU A 93 10.63 -2.26 -3.79
C GLU A 93 10.85 -3.70 -4.25
N LYS A 94 11.53 -4.53 -3.44
CA LYS A 94 11.67 -5.98 -3.72
C LYS A 94 10.31 -6.66 -3.81
N GLY A 95 9.38 -6.30 -2.92
CA GLY A 95 8.02 -6.83 -2.96
C GLY A 95 7.26 -6.43 -4.22
N ASN A 96 7.40 -5.18 -4.68
CA ASN A 96 6.81 -4.69 -5.92
C ASN A 96 7.35 -5.46 -7.13
N ASN A 97 8.67 -5.68 -7.19
CA ASN A 97 9.28 -6.46 -8.27
C ASN A 97 8.73 -7.89 -8.31
N ILE A 98 8.61 -8.56 -7.15
CA ILE A 98 8.02 -9.90 -7.07
C ILE A 98 6.58 -9.91 -7.58
N LEU A 99 5.77 -8.91 -7.19
CA LEU A 99 4.39 -8.81 -7.68
C LEU A 99 4.34 -8.60 -9.19
N GLN A 100 5.18 -7.71 -9.74
CA GLN A 100 5.26 -7.49 -11.18
C GLN A 100 5.65 -8.76 -11.94
N THR A 101 6.65 -9.50 -11.46
CA THR A 101 7.04 -10.78 -12.08
C THR A 101 5.93 -11.82 -12.03
N LYS A 102 5.21 -11.93 -10.90
CA LYS A 102 4.15 -12.93 -10.72
C LYS A 102 2.84 -12.58 -11.44
N LEU A 103 2.56 -11.30 -11.63
CA LEU A 103 1.34 -10.81 -12.28
C LEU A 103 1.53 -10.47 -13.76
N GLY A 104 2.78 -10.27 -14.21
CA GLY A 104 3.14 -9.98 -15.59
C GLY A 104 3.57 -11.19 -16.41
N SER A 105 3.37 -12.41 -15.89
CA SER A 105 3.61 -13.66 -16.61
C SER A 105 2.35 -14.16 -17.25
#